data_AF-A0A419DTL5-F1
#
_entry.id   AF-A0A419DTL5-F1
#
_cell.length_a   1.000
_cell.length_b   1.000
_cell.length_c   1.000
_cell.angle_alpha   90.00
_cell.angle_beta   90.00
_cell.angle_gamma   90.00
#
_symmetry.space_group_name_H-M   'P 1'
#
loop_
_entity.id
_entity.type
_entity.pdbx_description
1 polymer ?
#
loop_
_entity_poly.entity_id
_entity_poly.type
_entity_poly.pdbx_seq_one_letter_code
_entity_poly.pdbx_strand_id
1 'polypeptide(L)'
;MKLAKYILLIVASLALCGCAEILNELSSNTAFGNQQQETMILENNIADDAGVAVVSSDWARPVRASSVNTSGWEDGPYISSDGQELYFAYINIDLTKLPKMVVIGPNRDEANECSPACGQFPRADLFYSQKDPSGDWGKARPHPLSKSYPIGGIVFSNEDRAYFMIEKDSALKTEIYFADRVGGVWRAPQKIDVLSSPYKEDDPYVNPEDTELFFWSDRPAQFGRNNIFYSKKVDGQWTQPAILPKPINSDANDMQPFLFGDKLYFSSDREGKMKIYRSTLKDGIWLTPEVVVEGATAVGEPTLTADGKWLYFVQLFDLGNGKLNPEIMCARRATQ
;
A
#
# COMPACT_ATOMS: atom_id res chain seq x y z
N MET A 1 -9.89 -31.97 2.18
CA MET A 1 -9.41 -31.62 0.82
C MET A 1 -9.91 -30.28 0.25
N LYS A 2 -10.86 -29.55 0.86
CA LYS A 2 -11.30 -28.20 0.40
C LYS A 2 -10.77 -27.01 1.22
N LEU A 3 -9.99 -27.26 2.27
CA LEU A 3 -9.47 -26.25 3.20
C LEU A 3 -8.10 -25.67 2.78
N ALA A 4 -7.32 -26.39 1.97
CA ALA A 4 -5.99 -25.99 1.50
C ALA A 4 -6.02 -24.97 0.33
N LYS A 5 -7.18 -24.74 -0.30
CA LYS A 5 -7.34 -23.73 -1.37
C LYS A 5 -7.77 -22.36 -0.85
N TYR A 6 -8.30 -22.25 0.37
CA TYR A 6 -8.74 -20.98 0.97
C TYR A 6 -7.63 -20.21 1.67
N ILE A 7 -6.56 -20.90 2.08
CA ILE A 7 -5.35 -20.29 2.69
C ILE A 7 -4.52 -19.52 1.65
N LEU A 8 -4.72 -19.77 0.35
CA LEU A 8 -3.99 -19.10 -0.73
C LEU A 8 -4.67 -17.81 -1.24
N LEU A 9 -5.91 -17.51 -0.82
CA LEU A 9 -6.72 -16.44 -1.41
C LEU A 9 -6.75 -15.12 -0.61
N ILE A 10 -6.27 -15.11 0.64
CA ILE A 10 -6.22 -13.89 1.49
C ILE A 10 -4.79 -13.31 1.57
N VAL A 11 -3.88 -13.94 0.83
CA VAL A 11 -2.45 -13.60 0.70
C VAL A 11 -2.16 -12.96 -0.67
N ALA A 12 -3.19 -12.43 -1.33
CA ALA A 12 -3.13 -11.98 -2.73
C ALA A 12 -3.20 -10.45 -2.91
N SER A 13 -3.09 -9.68 -1.83
CA SER A 13 -2.74 -8.26 -1.90
C SER A 13 -1.74 -7.86 -0.80
N LEU A 14 -1.56 -8.66 0.26
CA LEU A 14 -0.53 -8.46 1.28
C LEU A 14 0.02 -9.83 1.72
N ALA A 15 1.35 -9.97 1.80
CA ALA A 15 2.16 -11.12 2.24
C ALA A 15 2.52 -12.23 1.21
N LEU A 16 3.11 -11.89 0.07
CA LEU A 16 4.11 -12.80 -0.54
C LEU A 16 5.50 -12.45 0.02
N CYS A 17 5.79 -13.01 1.19
CA CYS A 17 7.14 -13.27 1.68
C CYS A 17 7.23 -14.78 1.89
N GLY A 18 8.22 -15.43 1.29
CA GLY A 18 8.45 -16.84 1.50
C GLY A 18 8.76 -17.13 2.97
N CYS A 19 7.84 -17.77 3.69
CA CYS A 19 8.09 -18.41 4.98
C CYS A 19 7.13 -19.60 5.16
N ALA A 20 7.39 -20.70 4.45
CA ALA A 20 6.70 -21.97 4.68
C ALA A 20 7.33 -22.80 5.83
N GLU A 21 8.45 -22.36 6.43
CA GLU A 21 9.19 -23.17 7.41
C GLU A 21 8.93 -22.82 8.89
N ILE A 22 8.27 -21.71 9.21
CA ILE A 22 8.03 -21.28 10.62
C ILE A 22 6.78 -21.93 11.25
N LEU A 23 5.88 -22.51 10.44
CA LEU A 23 4.61 -23.06 10.92
C LEU A 23 4.73 -24.37 11.72
N ASN A 24 5.89 -25.05 11.72
CA ASN A 24 6.06 -26.34 12.40
C ASN A 24 6.48 -26.26 13.88
N GLU A 25 6.92 -25.11 14.40
CA GLU A 25 7.38 -25.00 15.80
C GLU A 25 6.30 -24.53 16.80
N LEU A 26 5.15 -24.03 16.31
CA LEU A 26 4.16 -23.32 17.14
C LEU A 26 2.96 -24.18 17.60
N SER A 27 2.98 -25.50 17.42
CA SER A 27 1.87 -26.37 17.79
C SER A 27 1.87 -26.86 19.25
N SER A 28 2.78 -26.38 20.12
CA SER A 28 3.05 -27.04 21.41
C SER A 28 2.63 -26.31 22.68
N ASN A 29 2.14 -25.05 22.65
CA ASN A 29 1.80 -24.36 23.90
C ASN A 29 0.43 -23.67 23.86
N THR A 30 -0.50 -24.19 24.67
CA THR A 30 -1.84 -23.62 24.94
C THR A 30 -1.92 -23.12 26.37
N ALA A 31 -2.07 -21.81 26.56
CA ALA A 31 -2.66 -21.22 27.77
C ALA A 31 -3.31 -19.89 27.40
N PHE A 32 -4.62 -19.76 27.62
CA PHE A 32 -5.39 -18.53 27.39
C PHE A 32 -5.52 -17.74 28.70
N GLY A 33 -5.09 -16.47 28.69
CA GLY A 33 -5.23 -15.50 29.79
C GLY A 33 -5.95 -14.21 29.33
N ASN A 34 -6.45 -13.42 30.29
CA ASN A 34 -7.43 -12.33 30.13
C ASN A 34 -7.03 -11.18 29.17
N GLN A 35 -7.94 -10.82 28.25
CA GLN A 35 -7.75 -9.84 27.16
C GLN A 35 -7.51 -8.37 27.59
N GLN A 36 -7.99 -7.92 28.75
CA GLN A 36 -7.85 -6.50 29.15
C GLN A 36 -6.44 -6.11 29.63
N GLN A 37 -5.64 -7.08 30.08
CA GLN A 37 -4.26 -6.83 30.53
C GLN A 37 -3.27 -6.89 29.35
N GLU A 38 -3.62 -7.59 28.26
CA GLU A 38 -2.80 -7.68 27.05
C GLU A 38 -2.81 -6.38 26.23
N THR A 39 -3.91 -5.61 26.25
CA THR A 39 -4.01 -4.35 25.49
C THR A 39 -3.05 -3.27 26.02
N MET A 40 -2.85 -3.18 27.35
CA MET A 40 -1.92 -2.20 27.94
C MET A 40 -0.44 -2.58 27.82
N ILE A 41 -0.12 -3.85 27.57
CA ILE A 41 1.27 -4.30 27.35
C ILE A 41 1.70 -4.05 25.89
N LEU A 42 0.76 -4.05 24.94
CA LEU A 42 1.04 -3.77 23.53
C LEU A 42 1.36 -2.29 23.25
N GLU A 43 0.81 -1.36 24.03
CA GLU A 43 1.07 0.08 23.87
C GLU A 43 2.49 0.51 24.33
N ASN A 44 3.20 -0.32 25.11
CA ASN A 44 4.41 0.11 25.82
C ASN A 44 5.66 -0.77 25.61
N ASN A 45 5.69 -1.71 24.66
CA ASN A 45 6.80 -2.68 24.56
C ASN A 45 7.37 -2.98 23.17
N ILE A 46 7.13 -2.15 22.15
CA ILE A 46 8.12 -2.05 21.08
C ILE A 46 9.13 -1.03 21.59
N ALA A 47 10.28 -1.50 22.09
CA ALA A 47 11.42 -0.60 22.29
C ALA A 47 11.62 0.18 20.99
N ASP A 48 11.57 1.51 21.05
CA ASP A 48 11.30 2.45 19.94
C ASP A 48 12.12 2.25 18.64
N ASP A 49 13.15 1.40 18.66
CA ASP A 49 14.12 1.21 17.58
C ASP A 49 14.27 -0.23 17.06
N ALA A 50 13.69 -1.24 17.71
CA ALA A 50 13.88 -2.63 17.31
C ALA A 50 13.07 -2.97 16.05
N GLY A 51 13.76 -3.37 14.98
CA GLY A 51 13.12 -3.82 13.74
C GLY A 51 12.75 -2.71 12.75
N VAL A 52 13.01 -1.43 13.05
CA VAL A 52 12.83 -0.31 12.09
C VAL A 52 13.63 -0.59 10.81
N ALA A 53 13.01 -0.32 9.66
CA ALA A 53 13.62 -0.58 8.36
C ALA A 53 14.97 0.13 8.18
N VAL A 54 15.88 -0.56 7.49
CA VAL A 54 17.14 -0.01 7.01
C VAL A 54 16.90 0.59 5.63
N VAL A 55 17.50 1.75 5.38
CA VAL A 55 17.39 2.46 4.11
C VAL A 55 18.75 2.60 3.43
N SER A 56 18.75 2.79 2.11
CA SER A 56 19.95 3.12 1.34
C SER A 56 20.56 4.46 1.80
N SER A 57 21.86 4.66 1.53
CA SER A 57 22.64 5.77 2.10
C SER A 57 22.19 7.17 1.70
N ASP A 58 21.32 7.30 0.70
CA ASP A 58 20.68 8.56 0.31
C ASP A 58 19.50 8.96 1.22
N TRP A 59 19.16 8.15 2.23
CA TRP A 59 18.09 8.41 3.19
C TRP A 59 18.60 8.36 4.63
N ALA A 60 18.06 9.24 5.47
CA ALA A 60 18.22 9.18 6.91
C ALA A 60 17.37 8.04 7.49
N ARG A 61 17.71 7.61 8.71
CA ARG A 61 16.98 6.57 9.45
C ARG A 61 15.46 6.86 9.44
N PRO A 62 14.61 5.88 9.06
CA PRO A 62 13.18 6.06 9.07
C PRO A 62 12.63 6.34 10.47
N VAL A 63 11.54 7.10 10.51
CA VAL A 63 10.72 7.36 11.70
C VAL A 63 9.26 7.13 11.36
N ARG A 64 8.42 6.87 12.37
CA ARG A 64 6.96 6.76 12.19
C ARG A 64 6.39 8.11 11.75
N ALA A 65 5.41 8.10 10.84
CA ALA A 65 4.59 9.28 10.57
C ALA A 65 3.65 9.51 11.78
N SER A 66 4.00 10.47 12.64
CA SER A 66 3.22 10.82 13.84
C SER A 66 1.76 11.15 13.49
N SER A 67 0.82 10.89 14.40
CA SER A 67 -0.63 11.16 14.26
C SER A 67 -1.39 10.47 13.11
N VAL A 68 -0.67 9.85 12.17
CA VAL A 68 -1.21 9.11 11.02
C VAL A 68 -1.52 7.67 11.41
N ASN A 69 -0.54 7.02 12.05
CA ASN A 69 -0.62 5.63 12.47
C ASN A 69 -1.56 5.46 13.65
N THR A 70 -2.35 4.40 13.62
CA THR A 70 -3.18 3.94 14.73
C THR A 70 -2.85 2.48 15.02
N SER A 71 -3.70 1.76 15.76
CA SER A 71 -3.56 0.31 15.86
C SER A 71 -4.42 -0.46 14.84
N GLY A 72 -5.10 0.24 13.92
CA GLY A 72 -5.67 -0.38 12.72
C GLY A 72 -4.65 -0.48 11.59
N TRP A 73 -5.04 -1.03 10.44
CA TRP A 73 -4.12 -1.18 9.32
C TRP A 73 -4.09 0.07 8.46
N GLU A 74 -2.95 0.77 8.46
CA GLU A 74 -2.67 1.83 7.50
C GLU A 74 -1.84 1.29 6.32
N ASP A 75 -2.33 1.53 5.10
CA ASP A 75 -1.80 0.95 3.85
C ASP A 75 -1.93 1.96 2.69
N GLY A 76 -1.24 1.73 1.58
CA GLY A 76 -1.23 2.52 0.37
C GLY A 76 -0.97 4.03 0.55
N PRO A 77 0.11 4.47 1.23
CA PRO A 77 0.38 5.88 1.43
C PRO A 77 0.66 6.59 0.11
N TYR A 78 0.04 7.77 -0.06
CA TYR A 78 0.36 8.72 -1.11
C TYR A 78 0.54 10.12 -0.53
N ILE A 79 1.70 10.72 -0.77
CA ILE A 79 2.00 12.09 -0.35
C ILE A 79 1.68 13.05 -1.51
N SER A 80 0.87 14.08 -1.24
CA SER A 80 0.56 15.12 -2.20
C SER A 80 1.83 15.81 -2.72
N SER A 81 1.76 16.39 -3.91
CA SER A 81 2.90 17.04 -4.56
C SER A 81 3.50 18.18 -3.72
N ASP A 82 2.66 18.93 -2.99
CA ASP A 82 3.08 20.00 -2.07
C ASP A 82 3.57 19.49 -0.70
N GLY A 83 3.47 18.17 -0.47
CA GLY A 83 3.88 17.51 0.76
C GLY A 83 3.02 17.84 1.98
N GLN A 84 1.83 18.42 1.79
CA GLN A 84 0.94 18.86 2.87
C GLN A 84 -0.13 17.84 3.24
N GLU A 85 -0.44 16.88 2.37
CA GLU A 85 -1.50 15.89 2.58
C GLU A 85 -0.98 14.47 2.35
N LEU A 86 -1.16 13.60 3.33
CA LEU A 86 -0.84 12.18 3.23
C LEU A 86 -2.15 11.39 3.20
N TYR A 87 -2.38 10.72 2.08
CA TYR A 87 -3.52 9.84 1.84
C TYR A 87 -3.11 8.40 2.13
N PHE A 88 -4.04 7.57 2.62
CA PHE A 88 -3.79 6.16 2.90
C PHE A 88 -5.11 5.40 3.08
N ALA A 89 -5.10 4.12 2.76
CA ALA A 89 -6.17 3.21 3.14
C ALA A 89 -6.10 2.89 4.63
N TYR A 90 -7.25 2.87 5.28
CA TYR A 90 -7.45 2.34 6.61
C TYR A 90 -8.32 1.09 6.51
N ILE A 91 -7.83 0.01 7.11
CA ILE A 91 -8.43 -1.30 7.01
C ILE A 91 -8.69 -1.84 8.43
N ASN A 92 -9.96 -2.11 8.76
CA ASN A 92 -10.34 -2.69 10.05
C ASN A 92 -10.71 -4.17 9.90
N ILE A 93 -9.77 -5.08 10.16
CA ILE A 93 -9.99 -6.52 9.98
C ILE A 93 -10.22 -7.20 11.32
N ASP A 94 -11.44 -7.73 11.54
CA ASP A 94 -11.72 -8.72 12.60
C ASP A 94 -11.31 -10.12 12.14
N LEU A 95 -10.10 -10.52 12.52
CA LEU A 95 -9.53 -11.79 12.11
C LEU A 95 -9.92 -12.99 13.00
N THR A 96 -10.86 -12.83 13.94
CA THR A 96 -11.39 -13.97 14.72
C THR A 96 -12.18 -14.98 13.86
N LYS A 97 -12.45 -14.66 12.59
CA LYS A 97 -13.21 -15.48 11.62
C LYS A 97 -12.34 -16.21 10.59
N LEU A 98 -11.01 -16.15 10.68
CA LEU A 98 -10.05 -16.89 9.84
C LEU A 98 -9.00 -17.58 10.71
N PRO A 99 -8.42 -18.73 10.31
CA PRO A 99 -7.47 -19.44 11.16
C PRO A 99 -6.10 -18.73 11.11
N LYS A 100 -5.91 -17.83 12.07
CA LYS A 100 -4.67 -17.13 12.48
C LYS A 100 -4.06 -16.11 11.50
N MET A 101 -4.51 -14.88 11.69
CA MET A 101 -3.71 -13.65 11.78
C MET A 101 -4.54 -12.75 12.74
N VAL A 102 -4.02 -11.83 13.56
CA VAL A 102 -4.87 -11.00 14.45
C VAL A 102 -4.51 -9.53 14.34
N VAL A 103 -5.53 -8.72 14.07
CA VAL A 103 -5.50 -7.27 13.87
C VAL A 103 -6.63 -6.74 14.74
N ILE A 104 -6.29 -5.86 15.67
CA ILE A 104 -7.24 -5.23 16.58
C ILE A 104 -6.82 -3.78 16.67
N GLY A 105 -7.37 -2.97 15.77
CA GLY A 105 -7.39 -1.51 15.89
C GLY A 105 -8.72 -1.03 16.45
N PRO A 106 -8.78 0.08 17.21
CA PRO A 106 -10.05 0.71 17.50
C PRO A 106 -10.67 1.12 16.17
N ASN A 107 -11.99 1.00 16.04
CA ASN A 107 -12.70 1.73 15.00
C ASN A 107 -12.30 3.21 15.10
N ARG A 108 -11.87 3.83 14.01
CA ARG A 108 -11.89 5.30 13.96
C ARG A 108 -13.37 5.69 14.06
N ASP A 109 -13.72 6.62 14.96
CA ASP A 109 -15.13 7.02 15.20
C ASP A 109 -15.86 7.39 13.89
N GLU A 110 -15.11 7.85 12.90
CA GLU A 110 -15.58 8.28 11.57
C GLU A 110 -15.47 7.18 10.48
N ALA A 111 -14.79 6.05 10.73
CA ALA A 111 -14.73 4.90 9.81
C ALA A 111 -16.06 4.14 9.71
N ASN A 112 -16.96 4.33 10.69
CA ASN A 112 -18.26 3.68 10.72
C ASN A 112 -19.41 4.49 10.06
N GLU A 113 -19.14 5.65 9.45
CA GLU A 113 -20.10 6.36 8.57
C GLU A 113 -20.21 5.68 7.18
N CYS A 114 -20.37 4.36 7.21
CA CYS A 114 -20.54 3.49 6.07
C CYS A 114 -21.70 3.95 5.17
N SER A 115 -21.43 4.14 3.86
CA SER A 115 -22.50 4.13 2.85
C SER A 115 -23.30 2.83 2.92
N PRO A 116 -24.56 2.78 2.45
CA PRO A 116 -25.32 1.54 2.32
C PRO A 116 -24.58 0.39 1.61
N ALA A 117 -23.54 0.69 0.81
CA ALA A 117 -22.68 -0.29 0.14
C ALA A 117 -21.61 -0.93 1.07
N CYS A 118 -21.24 -0.28 2.16
CA CYS A 118 -20.23 -0.72 3.13
C CYS A 118 -20.63 -2.02 3.86
N GLY A 119 -21.94 -2.27 3.99
CA GLY A 119 -22.48 -3.50 4.57
C GLY A 119 -22.13 -4.79 3.80
N GLN A 120 -21.54 -4.69 2.60
CA GLN A 120 -21.09 -5.84 1.81
C GLN A 120 -19.56 -5.95 1.66
N PHE A 121 -18.78 -4.89 1.86
CA PHE A 121 -17.33 -4.87 1.57
C PHE A 121 -16.55 -4.09 2.65
N PRO A 122 -16.09 -4.75 3.73
CA PRO A 122 -15.59 -4.10 4.93
C PRO A 122 -14.09 -3.77 4.90
N ARG A 123 -13.45 -3.60 3.74
CA ARG A 123 -11.98 -3.73 3.69
C ARG A 123 -11.18 -2.45 3.67
N ALA A 124 -11.47 -1.46 2.83
CA ALA A 124 -10.62 -0.27 2.73
C ALA A 124 -11.44 1.03 2.71
N ASP A 125 -11.17 1.89 3.69
CA ASP A 125 -11.60 3.28 3.70
C ASP A 125 -10.42 4.18 3.36
N LEU A 126 -10.60 5.08 2.41
CA LEU A 126 -9.59 6.10 2.15
C LEU A 126 -9.62 7.18 3.24
N PHE A 127 -8.47 7.42 3.86
CA PHE A 127 -8.21 8.50 4.80
C PHE A 127 -7.16 9.45 4.26
N TYR A 128 -7.13 10.66 4.84
CA TYR A 128 -6.03 11.59 4.65
C TYR A 128 -5.71 12.32 5.96
N SER A 129 -4.45 12.72 6.14
CA SER A 129 -4.00 13.65 7.16
C SER A 129 -3.35 14.87 6.51
N GLN A 130 -3.49 16.03 7.13
CA GLN A 130 -2.89 17.28 6.67
C GLN A 130 -1.84 17.74 7.68
N LYS A 131 -0.72 18.30 7.19
CA LYS A 131 0.25 18.96 8.06
C LYS A 131 -0.32 20.25 8.63
N ASP A 132 0.04 20.53 9.87
CA ASP A 132 -0.18 21.83 10.48
C ASP A 132 0.95 22.82 10.12
N PRO A 133 0.85 24.11 10.51
CA PRO A 133 1.90 25.09 10.23
C PRO A 133 3.27 24.79 10.87
N SER A 134 3.34 23.91 11.88
CA SER A 134 4.62 23.40 12.42
C SER A 134 5.25 22.31 11.55
N GLY A 135 4.49 21.74 10.62
CA GLY A 135 4.92 20.65 9.75
C GLY A 135 4.60 19.26 10.29
N ASP A 136 3.86 19.19 11.40
CA ASP A 136 3.44 17.93 12.01
C ASP A 136 2.11 17.47 11.40
N TRP A 137 1.95 16.15 11.25
CA TRP A 137 0.70 15.58 10.77
C TRP A 137 -0.43 15.77 11.79
N GLY A 138 -1.58 16.24 11.32
CA GLY A 138 -2.80 16.35 12.10
C GLY A 138 -3.55 15.02 12.26
N LYS A 139 -4.73 15.10 12.88
CA LYS A 139 -5.66 13.97 12.97
C LYS A 139 -6.11 13.56 11.56
N ALA A 140 -5.96 12.28 11.24
CA ALA A 140 -6.49 11.73 9.99
C ALA A 140 -8.02 11.73 9.94
N ARG A 141 -8.57 11.94 8.74
CA ARG A 141 -10.01 12.09 8.45
C ARG A 141 -10.39 11.23 7.25
N PRO A 142 -11.63 10.70 7.18
CA PRO A 142 -12.07 9.97 6.01
C PRO A 142 -12.15 10.91 4.80
N HIS A 143 -11.69 10.41 3.64
CA HIS A 143 -11.78 11.14 2.40
C HIS A 143 -13.22 11.09 1.85
N PRO A 144 -13.77 12.20 1.30
CA PRO A 144 -15.16 12.23 0.83
C PRO A 144 -15.53 11.13 -0.20
N LEU A 145 -14.57 10.65 -0.99
CA LEU A 145 -14.78 9.55 -1.93
C LEU A 145 -15.07 8.21 -1.22
N SER A 146 -14.48 7.94 -0.05
CA SER A 146 -14.69 6.68 0.68
C SER A 146 -16.10 6.55 1.22
N LYS A 147 -16.80 7.68 1.42
CA LYS A 147 -18.23 7.68 1.83
C LYS A 147 -19.13 6.98 0.85
N SER A 148 -18.73 6.82 -0.42
CA SER A 148 -19.58 6.22 -1.46
C SER A 148 -18.99 4.95 -2.07
N TYR A 149 -17.68 4.72 -1.94
CA TYR A 149 -16.96 3.65 -2.64
C TYR A 149 -15.86 3.04 -1.75
N PRO A 150 -15.66 1.70 -1.80
CA PRO A 150 -14.56 1.04 -1.11
C PRO A 150 -13.25 1.27 -1.86
N ILE A 151 -12.49 2.28 -1.45
CA ILE A 151 -11.30 2.77 -2.16
C ILE A 151 -10.04 2.41 -1.38
N GLY A 152 -9.06 1.84 -2.08
CA GLY A 152 -7.66 1.77 -1.66
C GLY A 152 -6.74 2.46 -2.68
N GLY A 153 -5.43 2.42 -2.45
CA GLY A 153 -4.37 2.86 -3.37
C GLY A 153 -4.74 4.08 -4.22
N ILE A 154 -4.57 5.29 -3.70
CA ILE A 154 -4.90 6.54 -4.40
C ILE A 154 -3.64 7.29 -4.85
N VAL A 155 -3.73 7.94 -6.01
CA VAL A 155 -2.70 8.85 -6.54
C VAL A 155 -3.39 10.03 -7.22
N PHE A 156 -2.72 11.18 -7.29
CA PHE A 156 -3.27 12.38 -7.90
C PHE A 156 -2.38 12.84 -9.06
N SER A 157 -2.99 13.08 -10.21
CA SER A 157 -2.30 13.80 -11.31
C SER A 157 -2.23 15.30 -11.02
N ASN A 158 -3.24 15.83 -10.32
CA ASN A 158 -3.30 17.19 -9.80
C ASN A 158 -4.38 17.26 -8.69
N GLU A 159 -4.55 18.44 -8.08
CA GLU A 159 -5.51 18.69 -6.98
C GLU A 159 -6.97 18.34 -7.30
N ASP A 160 -7.33 18.31 -8.58
CA ASP A 160 -8.69 18.09 -9.07
C ASP A 160 -8.87 16.75 -9.80
N ARG A 161 -7.84 15.89 -9.90
CA ARG A 161 -7.95 14.58 -10.55
C ARG A 161 -7.16 13.50 -9.81
N ALA A 162 -7.91 12.54 -9.27
CA ALA A 162 -7.40 11.37 -8.58
C ALA A 162 -7.62 10.08 -9.39
N TYR A 163 -6.70 9.14 -9.26
CA TYR A 163 -6.77 7.77 -9.74
C TYR A 163 -6.66 6.84 -8.55
N PHE A 164 -7.45 5.77 -8.54
CA PHE A 164 -7.50 4.86 -7.39
C PHE A 164 -8.11 3.52 -7.77
N MET A 165 -7.91 2.52 -6.93
CA MET A 165 -8.60 1.23 -7.07
C MET A 165 -9.93 1.22 -6.32
N ILE A 166 -10.90 0.45 -6.84
CA ILE A 166 -12.15 0.12 -6.14
C ILE A 166 -12.24 -1.40 -6.00
N GLU A 167 -12.48 -1.88 -4.78
CA GLU A 167 -12.79 -3.30 -4.52
C GLU A 167 -14.22 -3.62 -5.00
N LYS A 168 -14.37 -4.68 -5.81
CA LYS A 168 -15.63 -5.01 -6.48
C LYS A 168 -16.41 -6.13 -5.83
N ASP A 169 -15.73 -7.07 -5.20
CA ASP A 169 -16.37 -8.30 -4.70
C ASP A 169 -15.59 -8.95 -3.55
N SER A 170 -16.20 -9.98 -2.96
CA SER A 170 -15.62 -10.76 -1.86
C SER A 170 -14.40 -11.59 -2.28
N ALA A 171 -14.12 -11.70 -3.59
CA ALA A 171 -12.92 -12.34 -4.12
C ALA A 171 -11.74 -11.36 -4.21
N LEU A 172 -11.91 -10.12 -3.71
CA LEU A 172 -10.90 -9.07 -3.70
C LEU A 172 -10.48 -8.65 -5.10
N LYS A 173 -11.41 -8.70 -6.06
CA LYS A 173 -11.17 -8.11 -7.37
C LYS A 173 -11.08 -6.58 -7.21
N THR A 174 -9.99 -6.01 -7.67
CA THR A 174 -9.76 -4.56 -7.72
C THR A 174 -9.74 -4.09 -9.17
N GLU A 175 -10.25 -2.89 -9.40
CA GLU A 175 -10.31 -2.24 -10.71
C GLU A 175 -9.90 -0.77 -10.58
N ILE A 176 -9.22 -0.20 -11.57
CA ILE A 176 -8.75 1.19 -11.54
C ILE A 176 -9.82 2.15 -12.09
N TYR A 177 -10.08 3.20 -11.31
CA TYR A 177 -10.99 4.30 -11.62
C TYR A 177 -10.23 5.62 -11.54
N PHE A 178 -10.83 6.66 -12.11
CA PHE A 178 -10.47 8.05 -11.84
C PHE A 178 -11.70 8.85 -11.43
N ALA A 179 -11.50 9.94 -10.71
CA ALA A 179 -12.54 10.92 -10.43
C ALA A 179 -12.01 12.33 -10.60
N ASP A 180 -12.86 13.21 -11.11
CA ASP A 180 -12.59 14.65 -11.21
C ASP A 180 -13.28 15.39 -10.06
N ARG A 181 -12.65 16.44 -9.56
CA ARG A 181 -13.21 17.41 -8.62
C ARG A 181 -13.57 18.66 -9.40
N VAL A 182 -14.83 19.09 -9.29
CA VAL A 182 -15.33 20.28 -10.01
C VAL A 182 -16.07 21.17 -9.03
N GLY A 183 -15.57 22.39 -8.84
CA GLY A 183 -16.14 23.33 -7.87
C GLY A 183 -16.00 22.84 -6.43
N GLY A 184 -14.89 22.16 -6.11
CA GLY A 184 -14.63 21.60 -4.78
C GLY A 184 -15.31 20.26 -4.50
N VAL A 185 -16.14 19.75 -5.40
CA VAL A 185 -16.92 18.52 -5.21
C VAL A 185 -16.43 17.41 -6.14
N TRP A 186 -16.10 16.26 -5.56
CA TRP A 186 -15.76 15.05 -6.30
C TRP A 186 -16.97 14.54 -7.10
N ARG A 187 -16.74 14.22 -8.37
CA ARG A 187 -17.72 13.58 -9.26
C ARG A 187 -17.69 12.07 -9.08
N ALA A 188 -18.70 11.40 -9.64
CA ALA A 188 -18.76 9.94 -9.64
C ALA A 188 -17.50 9.36 -10.31
N PRO A 189 -16.85 8.35 -9.71
CA PRO A 189 -15.70 7.69 -10.31
C PRO A 189 -16.05 7.06 -11.67
N GLN A 190 -15.13 7.18 -12.61
CA GLN A 190 -15.21 6.61 -13.94
C GLN A 190 -14.18 5.49 -14.07
N LYS A 191 -14.64 4.32 -14.52
CA LYS A 191 -13.77 3.16 -14.77
C LYS A 191 -12.85 3.43 -15.94
N ILE A 192 -11.60 2.98 -15.85
CA ILE A 192 -10.68 2.98 -17.00
C ILE A 192 -10.73 1.62 -17.68
N ASP A 193 -11.69 1.43 -18.58
CA ASP A 193 -12.02 0.12 -19.16
C ASP A 193 -10.84 -0.57 -19.84
N VAL A 194 -9.97 0.20 -20.52
CA VAL A 194 -8.80 -0.34 -21.24
C VAL A 194 -7.76 -0.96 -20.29
N LEU A 195 -7.72 -0.54 -19.02
CA LEU A 195 -6.83 -1.12 -18.02
C LEU A 195 -7.43 -2.37 -17.37
N SER A 196 -8.76 -2.50 -17.37
CA SER A 196 -9.45 -3.54 -16.61
C SER A 196 -9.35 -4.93 -17.23
N SER A 197 -9.34 -5.96 -16.39
CA SER A 197 -9.41 -7.35 -16.85
C SER A 197 -10.24 -8.22 -15.87
N PRO A 198 -10.32 -9.55 -16.08
CA PRO A 198 -10.85 -10.48 -15.07
C PRO A 198 -9.98 -10.63 -13.83
N TYR A 199 -8.76 -10.08 -13.85
CA TYR A 199 -7.76 -10.13 -12.78
C TYR A 199 -7.82 -8.88 -11.91
N LYS A 200 -6.90 -8.76 -10.96
CA LYS A 200 -6.75 -7.58 -10.12
C LYS A 200 -5.99 -6.49 -10.87
N GLU A 201 -6.38 -5.24 -10.64
CA GLU A 201 -5.64 -4.05 -11.04
C GLU A 201 -5.59 -3.09 -9.84
N ASP A 202 -4.38 -2.79 -9.37
CA ASP A 202 -4.20 -2.26 -8.03
C ASP A 202 -2.97 -1.32 -7.94
N ASP A 203 -2.94 -0.53 -6.86
CA ASP A 203 -1.94 0.52 -6.56
C ASP A 203 -1.49 1.33 -7.79
N PRO A 204 -2.41 2.09 -8.41
CA PRO A 204 -2.05 2.93 -9.54
C PRO A 204 -1.10 4.05 -9.11
N TYR A 205 -0.13 4.33 -9.97
CA TYR A 205 0.60 5.59 -10.01
C TYR A 205 0.30 6.30 -11.32
N VAL A 206 0.08 7.61 -11.29
CA VAL A 206 -0.02 8.47 -12.46
C VAL A 206 1.00 9.60 -12.33
N ASN A 207 1.62 10.00 -13.44
CA ASN A 207 2.51 11.16 -13.41
C ASN A 207 1.72 12.50 -13.35
N PRO A 208 2.35 13.59 -12.87
CA PRO A 208 1.68 14.91 -12.78
C PRO A 208 1.16 15.44 -14.12
N GLU A 209 1.78 15.05 -15.23
CA GLU A 209 1.35 15.46 -16.57
C GLU A 209 0.10 14.71 -17.07
N ASP A 210 -0.41 13.73 -16.31
CA ASP A 210 -1.57 12.90 -16.68
C ASP A 210 -1.37 12.16 -18.02
N THR A 211 -0.14 11.71 -18.29
CA THR A 211 0.26 11.05 -19.55
C THR A 211 0.74 9.61 -19.40
N GLU A 212 1.11 9.21 -18.19
CA GLU A 212 1.70 7.91 -17.88
C GLU A 212 1.05 7.34 -16.63
N LEU A 213 0.61 6.08 -16.72
CA LEU A 213 0.01 5.35 -15.60
C LEU A 213 0.68 4.00 -15.45
N PHE A 214 1.11 3.71 -14.23
CA PHE A 214 1.68 2.44 -13.82
C PHE A 214 0.76 1.80 -12.79
N PHE A 215 0.66 0.48 -12.78
CA PHE A 215 -0.14 -0.27 -11.81
C PHE A 215 0.37 -1.70 -11.76
N TRP A 216 0.01 -2.48 -10.76
CA TRP A 216 0.28 -3.92 -10.79
C TRP A 216 -0.99 -4.72 -11.05
N SER A 217 -0.79 -5.91 -11.63
CA SER A 217 -1.88 -6.84 -11.93
C SER A 217 -1.43 -8.28 -11.79
N ASP A 218 -2.35 -9.16 -11.38
CA ASP A 218 -2.15 -10.61 -11.36
C ASP A 218 -2.64 -11.31 -12.64
N ARG A 219 -2.79 -10.54 -13.73
CA ARG A 219 -3.05 -11.09 -15.06
C ARG A 219 -1.88 -11.97 -15.54
N PRO A 220 -2.16 -13.09 -16.25
CA PRO A 220 -1.13 -13.97 -16.76
C PRO A 220 -0.10 -13.23 -17.61
N ALA A 221 1.16 -13.43 -17.26
CA ALA A 221 2.30 -12.76 -17.84
C ALA A 221 3.48 -13.74 -17.96
N GLN A 222 4.56 -13.27 -18.58
CA GLN A 222 5.79 -14.03 -18.78
C GLN A 222 6.68 -14.16 -17.53
N PHE A 223 6.30 -13.55 -16.40
CA PHE A 223 7.08 -13.55 -15.16
C PHE A 223 6.26 -14.12 -13.97
N GLY A 224 6.51 -13.64 -12.75
CA GLY A 224 5.80 -14.09 -11.55
C GLY A 224 4.31 -13.74 -11.55
N ARG A 225 3.67 -13.94 -10.40
CA ARG A 225 2.20 -13.78 -10.28
C ARG A 225 1.78 -12.33 -10.44
N ASN A 226 2.39 -11.42 -9.70
CA ASN A 226 2.07 -10.00 -9.70
C ASN A 226 3.14 -9.25 -10.51
N ASN A 227 2.68 -8.46 -11.48
CA ASN A 227 3.56 -7.76 -12.41
C ASN A 227 3.15 -6.30 -12.55
N ILE A 228 4.13 -5.44 -12.76
CA ILE A 228 3.94 -4.02 -13.05
C ILE A 228 3.64 -3.83 -14.54
N PHE A 229 2.51 -3.19 -14.80
CA PHE A 229 2.04 -2.76 -16.12
C PHE A 229 2.11 -1.25 -16.25
N TYR A 230 2.11 -0.79 -17.48
CA TYR A 230 2.25 0.61 -17.85
C TYR A 230 1.34 0.94 -19.03
N SER A 231 0.68 2.09 -18.97
CA SER A 231 -0.13 2.64 -20.07
C SER A 231 0.21 4.11 -20.29
N LYS A 232 0.18 4.54 -21.56
CA LYS A 232 0.29 5.94 -21.97
C LYS A 232 -1.08 6.52 -22.25
N LYS A 233 -1.21 7.83 -22.08
CA LYS A 233 -2.35 8.60 -22.56
C LYS A 233 -2.01 9.19 -23.93
N VAL A 234 -2.76 8.81 -24.96
CA VAL A 234 -2.62 9.30 -26.33
C VAL A 234 -3.98 9.83 -26.76
N ASP A 235 -4.02 11.08 -27.25
CA ASP A 235 -5.26 11.77 -27.65
C ASP A 235 -6.36 11.73 -26.57
N GLY A 236 -5.94 11.86 -25.30
CA GLY A 236 -6.83 11.86 -24.14
C GLY A 236 -7.30 10.48 -23.68
N GLN A 237 -6.90 9.40 -24.35
CA GLN A 237 -7.28 8.03 -24.01
C GLN A 237 -6.09 7.21 -23.54
N TRP A 238 -6.31 6.39 -22.51
CA TRP A 238 -5.32 5.42 -22.09
C TRP A 238 -5.14 4.32 -23.16
N THR A 239 -3.90 3.92 -23.40
CA THR A 239 -3.56 2.81 -24.30
C THR A 239 -3.81 1.45 -23.62
N GLN A 240 -3.79 0.38 -24.42
CA GLN A 240 -3.69 -0.98 -23.87
C GLN A 240 -2.41 -1.09 -23.02
N PRO A 241 -2.51 -1.60 -21.77
CA PRO A 241 -1.36 -1.64 -20.88
C PRO A 241 -0.32 -2.65 -21.37
N ALA A 242 0.93 -2.22 -21.41
CA ALA A 242 2.08 -3.06 -21.67
C ALA A 242 2.71 -3.50 -20.34
N ILE A 243 3.17 -4.74 -20.26
CA ILE A 243 3.96 -5.21 -19.13
C ILE A 243 5.36 -4.57 -19.15
N LEU A 244 5.87 -4.13 -18.00
CA LEU A 244 7.26 -3.67 -17.93
C LEU A 244 8.24 -4.85 -18.09
N PRO A 245 9.35 -4.68 -18.83
CA PRO A 245 10.30 -5.77 -19.06
C PRO A 245 11.17 -6.03 -17.82
N LYS A 246 11.99 -7.10 -17.88
CA LYS A 246 13.16 -7.21 -17.00
C LYS A 246 14.05 -5.96 -17.17
N PRO A 247 14.68 -5.46 -16.09
CA PRO A 247 14.76 -6.07 -14.76
C PRO A 247 13.68 -5.57 -13.77
N ILE A 248 12.67 -4.82 -14.25
CA ILE A 248 11.57 -4.35 -13.39
C ILE A 248 10.73 -5.53 -12.93
N ASN A 249 10.10 -6.25 -13.85
CA ASN A 249 9.41 -7.49 -13.50
C ASN A 249 10.39 -8.67 -13.47
N SER A 250 10.12 -9.59 -12.56
CA SER A 250 10.93 -10.75 -12.20
C SER A 250 10.03 -11.96 -11.97
N ASP A 251 10.61 -13.12 -11.68
CA ASP A 251 9.82 -14.34 -11.39
C ASP A 251 9.15 -14.28 -9.99
N ALA A 252 9.34 -13.15 -9.28
CA ALA A 252 8.78 -12.82 -7.99
C ALA A 252 7.48 -11.98 -8.13
N ASN A 253 6.99 -11.42 -7.04
CA ASN A 253 5.90 -10.46 -7.02
C ASN A 253 6.46 -9.05 -7.07
N ASP A 254 6.17 -8.34 -8.17
CA ASP A 254 6.60 -6.96 -8.37
C ASP A 254 5.36 -6.06 -8.41
N MET A 255 5.28 -5.11 -7.48
CA MET A 255 4.04 -4.39 -7.17
C MET A 255 4.29 -2.93 -6.80
N GLN A 256 3.20 -2.19 -6.60
CA GLN A 256 3.17 -0.86 -5.97
C GLN A 256 4.17 0.13 -6.61
N PRO A 257 4.05 0.36 -7.94
CA PRO A 257 4.97 1.23 -8.66
C PRO A 257 4.80 2.69 -8.26
N PHE A 258 5.91 3.43 -8.19
CA PHE A 258 5.94 4.88 -8.02
C PHE A 258 7.07 5.49 -8.85
N LEU A 259 6.75 6.37 -9.80
CA LEU A 259 7.76 7.04 -10.63
C LEU A 259 8.17 8.39 -10.04
N PHE A 260 9.48 8.65 -9.99
CA PHE A 260 10.06 9.93 -9.63
C PHE A 260 11.17 10.30 -10.60
N GLY A 261 10.88 11.20 -11.54
CA GLY A 261 11.80 11.55 -12.62
C GLY A 261 12.15 10.31 -13.46
N ASP A 262 13.43 9.97 -13.53
CA ASP A 262 13.92 8.77 -14.24
C ASP A 262 13.94 7.50 -13.37
N LYS A 263 13.35 7.52 -12.16
CA LYS A 263 13.46 6.42 -11.19
C LYS A 263 12.10 5.81 -10.91
N LEU A 264 11.98 4.50 -11.14
CA LEU A 264 10.84 3.71 -10.70
C LEU A 264 11.18 3.07 -9.37
N TYR A 265 10.44 3.45 -8.35
CA TYR A 265 10.38 2.77 -7.05
C TYR A 265 9.28 1.73 -7.10
N PHE A 266 9.48 0.57 -6.49
CA PHE A 266 8.48 -0.49 -6.48
C PHE A 266 8.79 -1.51 -5.39
N SER A 267 7.76 -2.25 -4.96
CA SER A 267 7.90 -3.32 -3.99
C SER A 267 8.18 -4.65 -4.68
N SER A 268 9.09 -5.46 -4.13
CA SER A 268 9.39 -6.78 -4.66
C SER A 268 9.87 -7.78 -3.60
N ASP A 269 9.47 -9.04 -3.73
CA ASP A 269 9.95 -10.17 -2.93
C ASP A 269 11.03 -11.01 -3.65
N ARG A 270 11.70 -10.45 -4.67
CA ARG A 270 12.78 -11.12 -5.45
C ARG A 270 13.96 -11.67 -4.62
N GLU A 271 14.10 -11.23 -3.38
CA GLU A 271 15.10 -11.73 -2.41
C GLU A 271 14.43 -12.48 -1.23
N GLY A 272 13.27 -13.09 -1.47
CA GLY A 272 12.54 -13.92 -0.50
C GLY A 272 11.65 -13.15 0.48
N LYS A 273 11.81 -11.83 0.55
CA LYS A 273 11.06 -10.91 1.42
C LYS A 273 10.75 -9.61 0.69
N MET A 274 9.57 -9.04 0.92
CA MET A 274 9.13 -7.78 0.33
C MET A 274 10.02 -6.63 0.81
N LYS A 275 10.70 -6.00 -0.15
CA LYS A 275 11.55 -4.81 0.00
C LYS A 275 11.11 -3.74 -0.99
N ILE A 276 11.54 -2.50 -0.76
CA ILE A 276 11.38 -1.42 -1.74
C ILE A 276 12.66 -1.34 -2.56
N TYR A 277 12.50 -1.45 -3.87
CA TYR A 277 13.58 -1.32 -4.86
C TYR A 277 13.44 -0.02 -5.63
N ARG A 278 14.54 0.38 -6.27
CA ARG A 278 14.59 1.46 -7.24
C ARG A 278 15.36 1.05 -8.48
N SER A 279 14.78 1.32 -9.65
CA SER A 279 15.46 1.21 -10.94
C SER A 279 15.53 2.57 -11.61
N THR A 280 16.63 2.87 -12.30
CA THR A 280 16.78 4.09 -13.10
C THR A 280 16.59 3.76 -14.58
N LEU A 281 15.80 4.57 -15.28
CA LEU A 281 15.63 4.53 -16.72
C LEU A 281 16.77 5.32 -17.38
N LYS A 282 17.58 4.63 -18.19
CA LYS A 282 18.67 5.25 -18.95
C LYS A 282 18.63 4.78 -20.39
N ASP A 283 18.60 5.72 -21.33
CA ASP A 283 18.57 5.44 -22.77
C ASP A 283 17.43 4.48 -23.18
N GLY A 284 16.27 4.61 -22.52
CA GLY A 284 15.10 3.76 -22.74
C GLY A 284 15.17 2.37 -22.08
N ILE A 285 16.19 2.11 -21.27
CA ILE A 285 16.41 0.81 -20.60
C ILE A 285 16.40 1.00 -19.09
N TRP A 286 15.59 0.19 -18.40
CA TRP A 286 15.61 0.11 -16.94
C TRP A 286 16.86 -0.64 -16.47
N LEU A 287 17.65 0.00 -15.60
CA LEU A 287 18.84 -0.60 -15.02
C LEU A 287 18.50 -1.60 -13.91
N THR A 288 19.46 -2.44 -13.52
CA THR A 288 19.28 -3.39 -12.41
C THR A 288 18.79 -2.68 -11.15
N PRO A 289 17.66 -3.09 -10.56
CA PRO A 289 17.13 -2.43 -9.38
C PRO A 289 18.02 -2.64 -8.16
N GLU A 290 18.12 -1.60 -7.32
CA GLU A 290 18.82 -1.62 -6.05
C GLU A 290 17.82 -1.55 -4.89
N VAL A 291 18.15 -2.14 -3.74
CA VAL A 291 17.32 -2.05 -2.53
C VAL A 291 17.41 -0.63 -1.96
N VAL A 292 16.26 0.00 -1.75
CA VAL A 292 16.12 1.31 -1.08
C VAL A 292 15.70 1.14 0.36
N VAL A 293 14.76 0.23 0.65
CA VAL A 293 14.25 0.00 2.01
C VAL A 293 14.14 -1.50 2.26
N GLU A 294 14.66 -1.94 3.40
CA GLU A 294 14.50 -3.31 3.90
C GLU A 294 14.03 -3.30 5.37
N GLY A 295 12.84 -3.83 5.62
CA GLY A 295 12.31 -4.06 6.97
C GLY A 295 12.67 -5.43 7.54
N ALA A 296 12.48 -5.61 8.85
CA ALA A 296 12.62 -6.92 9.47
C ALA A 296 11.62 -7.96 8.90
N THR A 297 10.36 -7.57 8.73
CA THR A 297 9.27 -8.44 8.24
C THR A 297 8.92 -8.17 6.78
N ALA A 298 8.46 -6.96 6.45
CA ALA A 298 8.14 -6.53 5.09
C ALA A 298 8.05 -5.00 5.02
N VAL A 299 8.36 -4.43 3.85
CA VAL A 299 8.13 -3.01 3.53
C VAL A 299 7.59 -2.88 2.10
N GLY A 300 6.83 -1.82 1.82
CA GLY A 300 6.26 -1.59 0.51
C GLY A 300 5.67 -0.19 0.32
N GLU A 301 5.04 0.02 -0.83
CA GLU A 301 4.22 1.20 -1.15
C GLU A 301 4.97 2.53 -1.01
N PRO A 302 6.09 2.69 -1.75
CA PRO A 302 6.86 3.91 -1.71
C PRO A 302 6.09 5.07 -2.34
N THR A 303 6.17 6.24 -1.72
CA THR A 303 5.77 7.52 -2.33
C THR A 303 6.74 8.61 -1.89
N LEU A 304 7.07 9.55 -2.79
CA LEU A 304 7.97 10.65 -2.48
C LEU A 304 7.28 12.00 -2.66
N THR A 305 7.71 13.00 -1.88
CA THR A 305 7.36 14.41 -2.14
C THR A 305 7.91 14.86 -3.49
N ALA A 306 7.28 15.86 -4.13
CA ALA A 306 7.71 16.33 -5.46
C ALA A 306 9.14 16.89 -5.46
N ASP A 307 9.61 17.41 -4.32
CA ASP A 307 11.00 17.86 -4.15
C ASP A 307 11.99 16.72 -3.84
N GLY A 308 11.49 15.48 -3.73
CA GLY A 308 12.25 14.28 -3.43
C GLY A 308 12.93 14.29 -2.06
N LYS A 309 12.53 15.17 -1.13
CA LYS A 309 13.15 15.26 0.21
C LYS A 309 12.61 14.25 1.20
N TRP A 310 11.41 13.73 0.99
CA TRP A 310 10.78 12.76 1.87
C TRP A 310 10.31 11.55 1.08
N LEU A 311 10.60 10.36 1.61
CA LEU A 311 10.05 9.08 1.21
C LEU A 311 9.09 8.64 2.32
N TYR A 312 7.87 8.26 1.95
CA TYR A 312 6.91 7.57 2.80
C TYR A 312 6.72 6.16 2.28
N PHE A 313 6.46 5.22 3.19
CA PHE A 313 6.29 3.81 2.88
C PHE A 313 5.60 3.09 4.03
N VAL A 314 5.07 1.89 3.78
CA VAL A 314 4.54 1.01 4.83
C VAL A 314 5.63 0.08 5.31
N GLN A 315 5.72 -0.06 6.64
CA GLN A 315 6.48 -1.11 7.28
C GLN A 315 5.55 -2.03 8.07
N LEU A 316 5.66 -3.33 7.83
CA LEU A 316 5.00 -4.35 8.64
C LEU A 316 5.90 -4.73 9.81
N PHE A 317 5.41 -4.55 11.03
CA PHE A 317 6.07 -4.99 12.27
C PHE A 317 5.49 -6.33 12.73
N ASP A 318 6.36 -7.26 13.13
CA ASP A 318 5.97 -8.49 13.83
C ASP A 318 5.93 -8.22 15.33
N LEU A 319 4.74 -8.37 15.93
CA LEU A 319 4.50 -8.17 17.35
C LEU A 319 4.59 -9.47 18.16
N GLY A 320 4.94 -10.58 17.50
CA GLY A 320 4.93 -11.93 18.07
C GLY A 320 3.52 -12.54 18.15
N ASN A 321 3.45 -13.83 18.45
CA ASN A 321 2.20 -14.60 18.59
C ASN A 321 1.26 -14.54 17.36
N GLY A 322 1.81 -14.31 16.17
CA GLY A 322 1.05 -14.17 14.93
C GLY A 322 0.29 -12.84 14.79
N LYS A 323 0.67 -11.81 15.54
CA LYS A 323 0.14 -10.44 15.44
C LYS A 323 1.09 -9.58 14.58
N LEU A 324 0.53 -8.80 13.67
CA LEU A 324 1.26 -7.92 12.76
C LEU A 324 0.67 -6.51 12.83
N ASN A 325 1.53 -5.50 12.73
CA ASN A 325 1.13 -4.09 12.71
C ASN A 325 1.80 -3.36 11.54
N PRO A 326 1.07 -3.00 10.48
CA PRO A 326 1.58 -2.11 9.45
C PRO A 326 1.56 -0.67 9.98
N GLU A 327 2.63 0.07 9.72
CA GLU A 327 2.73 1.49 10.05
C GLU A 327 3.29 2.25 8.87
N ILE A 328 2.79 3.46 8.65
CA ILE A 328 3.38 4.41 7.71
C ILE A 328 4.63 5.01 8.34
N MET A 329 5.74 4.81 7.66
CA MET A 329 7.06 5.32 7.99
C MET A 329 7.44 6.44 7.02
N CYS A 330 8.33 7.32 7.45
CA CYS A 330 8.96 8.29 6.58
C CYS A 330 10.47 8.37 6.80
N ALA A 331 11.19 8.66 5.72
CA ALA A 331 12.62 8.89 5.73
C ALA A 331 12.93 10.19 4.99
N ARG A 332 13.75 11.04 5.61
CA ARG A 332 14.25 12.26 4.97
C ARG A 332 15.44 11.93 4.10
N ARG A 333 15.57 12.56 2.94
CA ARG A 333 16.77 12.44 2.12
C ARG A 333 17.99 12.93 2.90
N ALA A 334 19.04 12.12 2.94
CA ALA A 334 20.29 12.47 3.60
C ALA A 334 20.88 13.72 2.94
N THR A 335 21.25 14.73 3.74
CA THR A 335 22.08 15.82 3.25
C THR A 335 23.48 15.27 3.00
N GLN A 336 23.97 15.37 1.77
CA GLN A 336 25.35 15.05 1.43
C GLN A 336 26.33 15.99 2.13
#